data_AF-A0A8X6FS18-F1
#
_entry.id   AF-A0A8X6FS18-F1
#
_cell.length_a   1.000
_cell.length_b   1.000
_cell.length_c   1.000
_cell.angle_alpha   90.00
_cell.angle_beta   90.00
_cell.angle_gamma   90.00
#
_symmetry.space_group_name_H-M   'P 1'
#
loop_
_entity.id
_entity.type
_entity.pdbx_description
1 polymer ?
#
loop_
_entity_poly.entity_id
_entity_poly.type
_entity_poly.pdbx_seq_one_letter_code
_entity_poly.pdbx_strand_id
1 'polypeptide(L)'
;MLSLWLQSSFERKGSVWTGIRILHCDCDSCATQSTFKSSPVFVSSDHEYEINTRIIYAMRTLGVGLRGIKTFCWVMNLPPPVSQKSYDRILNNIKSADSIVAVSSMNKAAKEEIAASETNKICVSGDGTWKTRGYTSRIGVCSIIGDFPGKVIDVGVLSSYEAGAF
;
A
#
# COMPACT_ATOMS: atom_id res chain seq x y z
N MET A 1 -5.69 -38.50 35.86
CA MET A 1 -4.29 -38.29 36.31
C MET A 1 -3.41 -38.98 35.28
N LEU A 2 -2.62 -38.36 34.42
CA LEU A 2 -2.25 -36.97 34.16
C LEU A 2 -2.02 -36.89 32.65
N SER A 3 -2.54 -35.84 32.03
CA SER A 3 -2.33 -35.48 30.63
C SER A 3 -0.84 -35.26 30.34
N LEU A 4 -0.32 -35.94 29.32
CA LEU A 4 1.00 -35.74 28.75
C LEU A 4 1.10 -34.31 28.18
N TRP A 5 1.78 -33.44 28.92
CA TRP A 5 2.19 -32.12 28.47
C TRP A 5 3.35 -32.26 27.48
N LEU A 6 3.04 -32.39 26.19
CA LEU A 6 3.97 -32.00 25.13
C LEU A 6 3.99 -30.48 25.12
N GLN A 7 4.79 -29.91 26.02
CA GLN A 7 4.98 -28.47 26.14
C GLN A 7 5.99 -28.07 25.08
N SER A 8 5.54 -28.00 23.82
CA SER A 8 6.29 -27.29 22.77
C SER A 8 6.35 -25.83 23.21
N SER A 9 7.46 -25.43 23.81
CA SER A 9 7.68 -24.06 24.22
C SER A 9 7.95 -23.24 22.96
N PHE A 10 6.91 -22.55 22.46
CA PHE A 10 7.04 -21.60 21.36
C PHE A 10 7.74 -20.34 21.90
N GLU A 11 9.06 -20.33 21.89
CA GLU A 11 9.85 -19.22 22.39
C GLU A 11 10.05 -18.15 21.29
N ARG A 12 9.55 -16.93 21.52
CA ARG A 12 9.72 -15.81 20.59
C ARG A 12 11.12 -15.21 20.76
N LYS A 13 12.10 -15.70 20.00
CA LYS A 13 13.41 -15.04 19.89
C LYS A 13 13.48 -14.28 18.58
N GLY A 14 13.39 -12.95 18.66
CA GLY A 14 13.66 -12.06 17.52
C GLY A 14 12.68 -10.89 17.39
N SER A 15 13.19 -9.68 17.56
CA SER A 15 12.52 -8.42 17.29
C SER A 15 12.70 -8.03 15.81
N VAL A 16 11.99 -8.71 14.90
CA VAL A 16 11.88 -8.29 13.49
C VAL A 16 10.42 -8.43 13.04
N TRP A 17 9.94 -7.39 12.38
CA TRP A 17 8.54 -7.09 12.07
C TRP A 17 7.71 -8.20 11.38
N THR A 18 6.39 -8.08 11.55
CA THR A 18 5.29 -8.81 10.89
C THR A 18 5.68 -9.41 9.54
N GLY A 19 5.84 -10.74 9.48
CA GLY A 19 6.15 -11.43 8.22
C GLY A 19 7.22 -12.49 8.31
N ILE A 20 7.95 -12.51 9.43
CA ILE A 20 8.80 -13.62 9.79
C ILE A 20 8.18 -14.32 10.98
N ARG A 21 7.40 -15.39 10.73
CA ARG A 21 7.41 -16.49 11.68
C ARG A 21 8.63 -17.33 11.37
N ILE A 22 9.80 -16.98 11.92
CA ILE A 22 10.82 -18.00 12.15
C ILE A 22 10.18 -18.90 13.20
N LEU A 23 9.45 -19.90 12.74
CA LEU A 23 9.01 -21.01 13.58
C LEU A 23 10.27 -21.80 13.90
N HIS A 24 10.94 -21.43 14.99
CA HIS A 24 11.91 -22.33 15.61
C HIS A 24 11.11 -23.48 16.22
N CYS A 25 11.11 -24.61 15.52
CA CYS A 25 10.68 -25.87 16.11
C CYS A 25 11.93 -26.50 16.73
N ASP A 26 12.16 -26.25 18.02
CA ASP A 26 13.15 -26.99 18.78
C ASP A 26 12.46 -28.27 19.28
N CYS A 27 12.75 -29.38 18.61
CA CYS A 27 12.43 -30.71 19.11
C CYS A 27 13.65 -31.22 19.89
N ASP A 28 13.53 -31.31 21.22
CA ASP A 28 14.60 -31.83 22.10
C ASP A 28 15.04 -33.24 21.72
N SER A 29 14.18 -34.03 21.07
CA SER A 29 14.48 -35.38 20.58
C SER A 29 15.13 -35.41 19.19
N CYS A 30 15.05 -34.33 18.42
CA CYS A 30 15.36 -34.32 16.98
C CYS A 30 16.53 -33.41 16.59
N ALA A 31 16.99 -32.51 17.46
CA ALA A 31 18.04 -31.50 17.22
C ALA A 31 17.90 -30.70 15.90
N THR A 32 16.71 -30.67 15.29
CA THR A 32 16.48 -30.13 13.95
C THR A 32 15.89 -28.75 14.07
N GLN A 33 16.68 -27.72 13.78
CA GLN A 33 16.22 -26.34 13.70
C GLN A 33 15.80 -26.03 12.27
N SER A 34 14.49 -25.84 12.05
CA SER A 34 13.96 -25.36 10.79
C SER A 34 13.56 -23.89 10.93
N THR A 35 13.86 -23.08 9.91
CA THR A 35 13.45 -21.68 9.83
C THR A 35 12.54 -21.51 8.63
N PHE A 36 11.31 -21.07 8.88
CA PHE A 36 10.35 -20.78 7.83
C PHE A 36 10.25 -19.26 7.63
N LYS A 37 10.14 -18.82 6.38
CA LYS A 37 9.81 -17.44 6.04
C LYS A 37 8.37 -17.42 5.53
N SER A 38 7.49 -16.70 6.21
CA SER A 38 6.07 -16.61 5.80
C SER A 38 5.81 -15.70 4.60
N SER A 39 6.83 -14.97 4.12
CA SER A 39 6.73 -14.05 3.00
C SER A 39 8.04 -14.03 2.21
N PRO A 40 8.00 -13.94 0.86
CA PRO A 40 9.19 -13.65 0.08
C PRO A 40 9.68 -12.22 0.36
N VAL A 41 10.97 -12.01 0.06
CA VAL A 41 11.63 -10.70 0.15
C VAL A 41 11.53 -10.04 -1.22
N PHE A 42 11.02 -8.80 -1.28
CA PHE A 42 10.86 -8.04 -2.53
C PHE A 42 12.23 -7.61 -3.08
N VAL A 43 13.11 -7.15 -2.20
CA VAL A 43 14.44 -6.67 -2.55
C VAL A 43 15.46 -7.33 -1.61
N SER A 44 16.30 -8.19 -2.16
CA SER A 44 17.28 -9.00 -1.41
C SER A 44 18.26 -8.17 -0.58
N SER A 45 18.52 -6.91 -0.95
CA SER A 45 19.45 -6.01 -0.25
C SER A 45 18.87 -5.33 0.98
N ASP A 46 17.54 -5.14 1.06
CA ASP A 46 16.93 -4.20 2.02
C ASP A 46 16.02 -4.86 3.07
N HIS A 47 15.99 -6.20 3.09
CA HIS A 47 15.18 -7.02 4.00
C HIS A 47 13.69 -6.63 4.02
N GLU A 48 13.17 -6.13 2.89
CA GLU A 48 11.77 -5.75 2.76
C GLU A 48 10.92 -6.96 2.37
N TYR A 49 10.11 -7.42 3.31
CA TYR A 49 9.16 -8.50 3.08
C TYR A 49 7.90 -8.00 2.38
N GLU A 50 7.43 -8.77 1.40
CA GLU A 50 6.21 -8.50 0.65
C GLU A 50 5.01 -8.19 1.55
N ILE A 51 4.84 -8.93 2.64
CA ILE A 51 3.73 -8.72 3.56
C ILE A 51 3.70 -7.32 4.18
N ASN A 52 4.85 -6.68 4.38
CA ASN A 52 4.92 -5.30 4.88
C ASN A 52 4.40 -4.30 3.84
N THR A 53 4.73 -4.52 2.56
CA THR A 53 4.18 -3.73 1.46
C THR A 53 2.68 -3.94 1.34
N ARG A 54 2.21 -5.19 1.43
CA ARG A 54 0.78 -5.54 1.34
C ARG A 54 -0.04 -4.91 2.47
N ILE A 55 0.41 -4.98 3.72
CA ILE A 55 -0.33 -4.37 4.83
C ILE A 55 -0.32 -2.84 4.74
N ILE A 56 0.79 -2.22 4.32
CA ILE A 56 0.84 -0.76 4.14
C ILE A 56 -0.10 -0.35 3.01
N TYR A 57 -0.06 -1.03 1.86
CA TYR A 57 -0.96 -0.77 0.74
C TYR A 57 -2.43 -0.90 1.16
N ALA A 58 -2.81 -2.03 1.80
CA ALA A 58 -4.18 -2.26 2.27
C ALA A 58 -4.64 -1.21 3.29
N MET A 59 -3.78 -0.79 4.21
CA MET A 59 -4.15 0.22 5.19
C MET A 59 -4.26 1.62 4.56
N ARG A 60 -3.42 1.92 3.57
CA ARG A 60 -3.49 3.19 2.82
C ARG A 60 -4.73 3.29 1.95
N THR A 61 -5.18 2.20 1.32
CA THR A 61 -6.45 2.19 0.56
C THR A 61 -7.66 2.40 1.47
N LEU A 62 -7.58 1.98 2.74
CA LEU A 62 -8.57 2.29 3.78
C LEU A 62 -8.45 3.71 4.35
N GLY A 63 -7.50 4.52 3.90
CA GLY A 63 -7.24 5.86 4.44
C GLY A 63 -6.52 5.85 5.80
N VAL A 64 -5.99 4.71 6.24
CA VAL A 64 -5.33 4.53 7.53
C VAL A 64 -3.81 4.63 7.37
N GLY A 65 -3.17 5.44 8.22
CA GLY A 65 -1.70 5.57 8.27
C GLY A 65 -1.06 4.64 9.29
N LEU A 66 0.27 4.72 9.45
CA LEU A 66 1.06 3.88 10.37
C LEU A 66 0.48 3.78 11.79
N ARG A 67 -0.07 4.88 12.33
CA ARG A 67 -0.70 4.88 13.67
C ARG A 67 -1.85 3.87 13.76
N GLY A 68 -2.70 3.80 12.74
CA GLY A 68 -3.79 2.83 12.73
C GLY A 68 -3.30 1.41 12.47
N ILE A 69 -2.20 1.23 11.73
CA ILE A 69 -1.54 -0.09 11.63
C ILE A 69 -1.03 -0.54 13.00
N LYS A 70 -0.44 0.37 13.80
CA LYS A 70 0.00 0.07 15.17
C LYS A 70 -1.16 -0.38 16.05
N THR A 71 -2.28 0.35 16.00
CA THR A 71 -3.50 -0.03 16.71
C THR A 71 -4.05 -1.37 16.24
N PHE A 72 -4.10 -1.61 14.92
CA PHE A 72 -4.54 -2.88 14.34
C PHE A 72 -3.69 -4.05 14.86
N CYS A 73 -2.36 -3.94 14.79
CA CYS A 73 -1.47 -4.97 15.32
C CYS A 73 -1.69 -5.20 16.81
N TRP A 74 -1.86 -4.13 17.59
CA TRP A 74 -2.11 -4.23 19.03
C TRP A 74 -3.41 -4.97 19.35
N VAL A 75 -4.53 -4.63 18.68
CA VAL A 75 -5.82 -5.31 18.86
C VAL A 75 -5.74 -6.78 18.44
N MET A 76 -5.00 -7.08 17.38
CA MET A 76 -4.82 -8.44 16.86
C MET A 76 -3.79 -9.28 17.65
N ASN A 77 -3.20 -8.73 18.72
CA ASN A 77 -2.10 -9.33 19.48
C ASN A 77 -0.92 -9.76 18.58
N LEU A 78 -0.66 -8.96 17.55
CA LEU A 78 0.51 -9.10 16.67
C LEU A 78 1.67 -8.31 17.28
N PRO A 79 2.93 -8.65 16.94
CA PRO A 79 4.00 -7.66 17.09
C PRO A 79 3.56 -6.37 16.37
N PRO A 80 4.09 -5.20 16.76
CA PRO A 80 3.66 -3.95 16.13
C PRO A 80 3.93 -3.99 14.57
N PRO A 81 3.80 -2.90 13.81
CA PRO A 81 4.22 -2.82 12.39
C PRO A 81 5.48 -1.96 12.16
N VAL A 82 6.15 -2.10 11.01
CA VAL A 82 7.45 -1.49 10.62
C VAL A 82 7.81 -0.12 11.22
N SER A 83 9.12 0.14 11.37
CA SER A 83 9.62 1.45 11.82
C SER A 83 9.12 2.59 10.92
N GLN A 84 9.07 3.83 11.44
CA GLN A 84 8.63 4.99 10.65
C GLN A 84 9.47 5.16 9.37
N LYS A 85 10.80 5.04 9.47
CA LYS A 85 11.71 5.12 8.31
C LYS A 85 11.40 4.06 7.24
N SER A 86 11.17 2.82 7.67
CA SER A 86 10.81 1.72 6.77
C SER A 86 9.43 1.92 6.14
N TYR A 87 8.46 2.40 6.93
CA TYR A 87 7.13 2.75 6.45
C TYR A 87 7.19 3.82 5.36
N ASP A 88 7.93 4.91 5.59
CA ASP A 88 8.05 6.02 4.63
C ASP A 88 8.73 5.56 3.33
N ARG A 89 9.76 4.71 3.43
CA ARG A 89 10.42 4.10 2.27
C ARG A 89 9.47 3.24 1.45
N ILE A 90 8.75 2.32 2.09
CA ILE A 90 7.77 1.46 1.41
C ILE A 90 6.64 2.30 0.80
N LEU A 91 6.16 3.31 1.53
CA LEU A 91 5.11 4.22 1.05
C LEU A 91 5.56 5.01 -0.19
N ASN A 92 6.81 5.46 -0.23
CA ASN A 92 7.37 6.14 -1.41
C ASN A 92 7.49 5.19 -2.60
N ASN A 93 7.88 3.93 -2.38
CA ASN A 93 7.92 2.91 -3.43
C ASN A 93 6.51 2.65 -4.00
N ILE A 94 5.51 2.51 -3.13
CA ILE A 94 4.10 2.36 -3.54
C ILE A 94 3.65 3.60 -4.32
N LYS A 95 3.89 4.81 -3.80
CA LYS A 95 3.52 6.06 -4.48
C LYS A 95 4.14 6.16 -5.87
N SER A 96 5.41 5.76 -6.01
CA SER A 96 6.11 5.74 -7.30
C SER A 96 5.44 4.75 -8.27
N ALA A 97 5.21 3.51 -7.83
CA ALA A 97 4.52 2.50 -8.64
C ALA A 97 3.09 2.94 -9.03
N ASP A 98 2.34 3.50 -8.08
CA ASP A 98 0.98 4.01 -8.31
C ASP A 98 0.98 5.13 -9.36
N SER A 99 1.97 6.03 -9.31
CA SER A 99 2.09 7.13 -10.29
C SER A 99 2.34 6.62 -11.70
N ILE A 100 3.20 5.60 -11.86
CA ILE A 100 3.49 4.96 -13.14
C ILE A 100 2.24 4.28 -13.69
N VAL A 101 1.51 3.54 -12.84
CA VAL A 101 0.27 2.86 -13.23
C VAL A 101 -0.80 3.86 -13.61
N ALA A 102 -0.95 4.96 -12.85
CA ALA A 102 -1.90 6.03 -13.14
C ALA A 102 -1.62 6.66 -14.50
N VAL A 103 -0.36 7.07 -14.76
CA VAL A 103 0.05 7.66 -16.05
C VAL A 103 -0.16 6.67 -17.19
N SER A 104 0.19 5.40 -17.01
CA SER A 104 -0.03 4.36 -18.03
C SER A 104 -1.53 4.18 -18.34
N SER A 105 -2.37 4.15 -17.31
CA SER A 105 -3.82 4.04 -17.44
C SER A 105 -4.44 5.25 -18.13
N MET A 106 -4.04 6.47 -17.74
CA MET A 106 -4.51 7.72 -18.34
C MET A 106 -4.10 7.84 -19.82
N ASN A 107 -2.85 7.49 -20.15
CA ASN A 107 -2.39 7.46 -21.54
C ASN A 107 -3.16 6.43 -22.39
N LYS A 108 -3.50 5.28 -21.80
CA LYS A 108 -4.32 4.28 -22.49
C LYS A 108 -5.74 4.80 -22.73
N ALA A 109 -6.35 5.45 -21.74
CA ALA A 109 -7.66 6.08 -21.89
C ALA A 109 -7.66 7.14 -22.99
N ALA A 110 -6.65 8.01 -23.03
CA ALA A 110 -6.50 9.02 -24.07
C ALA A 110 -6.40 8.42 -25.49
N LYS A 111 -5.68 7.30 -25.64
CA LYS A 111 -5.57 6.59 -26.93
C LYS A 111 -6.89 5.94 -27.37
N GLU A 112 -7.64 5.39 -26.42
CA GLU A 112 -8.95 4.79 -26.70
C GLU A 112 -9.94 5.85 -27.19
N GLU A 113 -9.94 7.04 -26.59
CA GLU A 113 -10.75 8.19 -27.02
C GLU A 113 -10.40 8.67 -28.43
N ILE A 114 -9.10 8.81 -28.73
CA ILE A 114 -8.64 9.20 -30.07
C ILE A 114 -9.07 8.16 -31.10
N ALA A 115 -8.98 6.86 -30.78
CA ALA A 115 -9.37 5.78 -31.68
C ALA A 115 -10.90 5.72 -31.90
N ALA A 116 -11.70 6.16 -30.92
CA ALA A 116 -13.16 6.21 -31.03
C ALA A 116 -13.66 7.46 -31.77
N SER A 117 -12.85 8.52 -31.85
CA SER A 117 -13.23 9.77 -32.51
C SER A 117 -12.98 9.73 -34.01
N GLU A 118 -14.05 9.83 -34.81
CA GLU A 118 -13.96 9.93 -36.27
C GLU A 118 -13.41 11.28 -36.76
N THR A 119 -13.46 12.32 -35.91
CA THR A 119 -13.18 13.72 -36.31
C THR A 119 -11.94 14.30 -35.63
N ASN A 120 -11.12 13.48 -34.96
CA ASN A 120 -9.99 13.92 -34.12
C ASN A 120 -10.38 14.94 -33.04
N LYS A 121 -11.66 15.02 -32.68
CA LYS A 121 -12.17 15.86 -31.60
C LYS A 121 -12.44 14.98 -30.38
N ILE A 122 -11.86 15.34 -29.25
CA ILE A 122 -12.07 14.64 -27.98
C ILE A 122 -13.13 15.41 -27.20
N CYS A 123 -14.21 14.74 -26.82
CA CYS A 123 -15.19 15.28 -25.89
C CYS A 123 -14.78 14.84 -24.47
N VAL A 124 -14.76 15.80 -23.55
CA VAL A 124 -14.40 15.54 -22.15
C VAL A 124 -15.40 16.21 -21.22
N SER A 125 -15.67 15.53 -20.11
CA SER A 125 -16.34 16.07 -18.94
C SER A 125 -15.33 16.26 -17.81
N GLY A 126 -15.57 17.22 -16.92
CA GLY A 126 -14.71 17.47 -15.77
C GLY A 126 -15.51 17.34 -14.48
N ASP A 127 -14.98 16.65 -13.50
CA ASP A 127 -15.51 16.58 -12.14
C ASP A 127 -14.43 16.93 -11.12
N GLY A 128 -14.82 17.46 -9.96
CA GLY A 128 -13.89 17.88 -8.94
C GLY A 128 -14.46 17.79 -7.54
N THR A 129 -13.58 17.51 -6.58
CA THR A 129 -13.91 17.41 -5.16
C THR A 129 -12.99 18.28 -4.31
N TRP A 130 -13.52 18.77 -3.19
CA TRP A 130 -12.81 19.58 -2.21
C TRP A 130 -12.82 18.87 -0.87
N LYS A 131 -11.73 19.03 -0.10
CA LYS A 131 -11.63 18.44 1.24
C LYS A 131 -12.77 18.86 2.17
N THR A 132 -13.27 20.09 2.03
CA THR A 132 -14.41 20.60 2.80
C THR A 132 -15.53 21.07 1.88
N ARG A 133 -16.77 20.88 2.33
CA ARG A 133 -17.97 21.35 1.63
C ARG A 133 -17.98 22.88 1.58
N GLY A 134 -18.45 23.44 0.46
CA GLY A 134 -18.67 24.89 0.31
C GLY A 134 -17.53 25.68 -0.35
N TYR A 135 -16.67 25.03 -1.15
CA TYR A 135 -15.61 25.68 -1.96
C TYR A 135 -14.59 26.53 -1.17
N THR A 136 -14.54 26.39 0.16
CA THR A 136 -13.60 27.09 1.05
C THR A 136 -12.31 26.30 1.31
N SER A 137 -12.23 25.07 0.79
CA SER A 137 -11.05 24.23 0.97
C SER A 137 -9.90 24.71 0.11
N ARG A 138 -8.72 24.76 0.74
CA ARG A 138 -7.42 25.00 0.10
C ARG A 138 -6.82 23.77 -0.60
N ILE A 139 -7.51 22.63 -0.50
CA ILE A 139 -7.11 21.35 -1.10
C ILE A 139 -8.30 20.80 -1.88
N GLY A 140 -8.08 20.56 -3.16
CA GLY A 140 -9.05 19.97 -4.08
C GLY A 140 -8.39 19.04 -5.08
N VAL A 141 -9.20 18.21 -5.72
CA VAL A 141 -8.80 17.33 -6.82
C VAL A 141 -9.79 17.51 -7.94
N CYS A 142 -9.30 17.64 -9.16
CA CYS A 142 -10.09 17.74 -10.39
C CYS A 142 -9.70 16.56 -11.30
N SER A 143 -10.65 15.96 -11.97
CA SER A 143 -10.45 14.90 -12.95
C SER A 143 -11.14 15.25 -14.25
N ILE A 144 -10.45 14.98 -15.36
CA ILE A 144 -10.99 15.06 -16.72
C ILE A 144 -11.34 13.64 -17.15
N ILE A 145 -12.58 13.44 -17.58
CA ILE A 145 -13.15 12.14 -17.97
C ILE A 145 -13.54 12.25 -19.44
N GLY A 146 -13.04 11.33 -20.26
CA GLY A 146 -13.43 11.23 -21.67
C GLY A 146 -14.86 10.74 -21.84
N ASP A 147 -15.52 11.12 -22.94
CA ASP A 147 -16.90 10.73 -23.23
C ASP A 147 -17.04 9.23 -23.56
N PHE A 148 -16.11 8.67 -24.35
CA PHE A 148 -16.08 7.25 -24.67
C PHE A 148 -14.67 6.66 -24.55
N PRO A 149 -14.36 5.87 -23.50
CA PRO A 149 -15.30 5.00 -22.77
C PRO A 149 -15.71 5.48 -21.36
N GLY A 150 -15.67 6.77 -21.05
CA GLY A 150 -15.97 7.24 -19.68
C GLY A 150 -14.81 7.05 -18.70
N LYS A 151 -13.57 7.02 -19.20
CA LYS A 151 -12.36 6.84 -18.39
C LYS A 151 -11.71 8.17 -18.07
N VAL A 152 -11.00 8.21 -16.94
CA VAL A 152 -10.20 9.37 -16.54
C VAL A 152 -9.00 9.52 -17.48
N ILE A 153 -8.91 10.68 -18.13
CA ILE A 153 -7.82 11.08 -19.03
C ILE A 153 -6.73 11.82 -18.27
N ASP A 154 -7.12 12.64 -17.30
CA ASP A 154 -6.17 13.42 -16.50
C ASP A 154 -6.72 13.75 -15.10
N VAL A 155 -5.84 13.98 -14.14
CA VAL A 155 -6.17 14.36 -12.77
C VAL A 155 -5.24 15.48 -12.30
N GLY A 156 -5.82 16.61 -11.88
CA GLY A 156 -5.12 17.73 -11.26
C GLY A 156 -5.37 17.80 -9.76
N VAL A 157 -4.31 17.89 -8.96
CA VAL A 157 -4.42 18.19 -7.52
C VAL A 157 -4.19 19.69 -7.33
N LEU A 158 -5.16 20.36 -6.70
CA LEU A 158 -5.09 21.77 -6.35
C LEU A 158 -4.75 21.90 -4.87
N SER A 159 -3.62 22.53 -4.57
CA SER A 159 -3.20 22.82 -3.19
C SER A 159 -2.73 24.26 -3.09
N SER A 160 -3.33 25.04 -2.20
CA SER A 160 -2.85 26.40 -1.92
C SER A 160 -1.62 26.44 -1.01
N TYR A 161 -1.09 25.27 -0.60
CA TYR A 161 0.11 25.17 0.22
C TYR A 161 1.38 24.95 -0.62
N GLU A 162 1.22 24.73 -1.93
CA GLU A 162 2.33 24.57 -2.88
C GLU A 162 2.06 25.39 -4.15
N ALA A 163 2.49 26.65 -4.13
CA ALA A 163 2.77 27.38 -5.36
C ALA A 163 4.15 26.92 -5.86
N GLY A 164 4.21 25.79 -6.57
CA GLY A 164 5.50 25.30 -7.08
C GLY A 164 5.44 23.95 -7.79
N ALA A 165 5.53 24.03 -9.13
CA ALA A 165 5.93 23.00 -10.10
C ALA A 165 4.95 21.83 -10.36
N PHE A 166 4.36 21.89 -11.56
CA PHE A 166 4.01 20.73 -12.39
C PHE A 166 5.27 19.96 -12.80
#